data_AF-A0A4R2RFW0-F1
#
_entry.id   AF-A0A4R2RFW0-F1
#
_cell.length_a   1.000
_cell.length_b   1.000
_cell.length_c   1.000
_cell.angle_alpha   90.00
_cell.angle_beta   90.00
_cell.angle_gamma   90.00
#
_symmetry.space_group_name_H-M   'P 1'
#
loop_
_entity.id
_entity.type
_entity.pdbx_description
1 polymer ?
#
loop_
_entity_poly.entity_id
_entity_poly.type
_entity_poly.pdbx_seq_one_letter_code
_entity_poly.pdbx_strand_id
1 'polypeptide(L)'
;MKDSQTMNLQFFAEEPPTPEPTPAQEVTPAPEPKKAPETKETPAEIMIPKTRFDEVNGKYKELQSKLDELLAEKNDQDRKTKEQQGKFEELYKSTADDLTKHKEQVKTTSNRVQQLEALINGMLEAKLKAVPKEFHDLIPGSMAPEARLEWLTQAESKGFFKSTKREEPVGAATNPGQAQTTDLNKLTPAQLLRAAYGSK
;
A
#
# COMPACT_ATOMS: atom_id res chain seq x y z
N MET A 1 -10.84 -13.41 -32.08
CA MET A 1 -11.37 -12.14 -32.60
C MET A 1 -10.80 -11.00 -31.78
N LYS A 2 -10.20 -10.00 -32.45
CA LYS A 2 -9.61 -8.74 -31.94
C LYS A 2 -8.20 -8.95 -31.39
N ASP A 3 -7.14 -8.91 -32.21
CA ASP A 3 -6.67 -7.82 -33.08
C ASP A 3 -6.52 -6.47 -32.38
N SER A 4 -5.28 -5.97 -32.47
CA SER A 4 -4.86 -4.58 -32.53
C SER A 4 -4.63 -3.85 -31.20
N GLN A 5 -3.35 -3.77 -30.82
CA GLN A 5 -2.67 -2.49 -30.61
C GLN A 5 -1.15 -2.72 -30.50
N THR A 6 -0.50 -2.88 -31.66
CA THR A 6 0.93 -2.57 -31.81
C THR A 6 1.07 -1.05 -31.71
N MET A 7 1.49 -0.56 -30.54
CA MET A 7 1.90 0.83 -30.37
C MET A 7 3.13 1.09 -31.25
N ASN A 8 2.95 1.96 -32.24
CA ASN A 8 3.96 2.32 -33.23
C ASN A 8 4.97 3.28 -32.58
N LEU A 9 6.03 2.74 -31.97
CA LEU A 9 7.15 3.46 -31.34
C LEU A 9 8.19 3.91 -32.39
N GLN A 10 7.75 4.56 -33.46
CA GLN A 10 8.62 5.03 -34.55
C GLN A 10 8.62 6.56 -34.71
N PHE A 11 8.47 7.32 -33.62
CA PHE A 11 8.42 8.78 -33.69
C PHE A 11 9.49 9.50 -32.85
N PHE A 12 10.68 8.92 -32.68
CA PHE A 12 11.77 9.55 -31.89
C PHE A 12 13.20 9.16 -32.34
N ALA A 13 13.47 9.08 -33.64
CA ALA A 13 14.86 8.99 -34.13
C ALA A 13 14.98 9.55 -35.57
N GLU A 14 14.83 10.86 -35.73
CA GLU A 14 15.35 11.54 -36.92
C GLU A 14 15.99 12.85 -36.48
N GLU A 15 17.32 12.82 -36.39
CA GLU A 15 18.20 13.96 -36.11
C GLU A 15 18.04 15.05 -37.18
N PRO A 16 18.18 16.33 -36.82
CA PRO A 16 18.12 17.43 -37.78
C PRO A 16 19.34 17.41 -38.73
N PRO A 17 19.14 17.71 -40.03
CA PRO A 17 20.26 17.86 -40.96
C PRO A 17 21.03 19.15 -40.68
N THR A 18 22.36 19.02 -40.58
CA THR A 18 23.34 20.09 -40.50
C THR A 18 23.60 20.71 -41.89
N PRO A 19 23.52 22.04 -42.04
CA PRO A 19 24.20 22.78 -43.12
C PRO A 19 25.15 23.82 -42.47
N GLU A 20 26.41 24.09 -42.83
CA GLU A 20 27.20 23.98 -44.07
C GLU A 20 28.70 24.09 -43.71
N PRO A 21 29.63 23.65 -44.57
CA PRO A 21 30.98 24.23 -44.67
C PRO A 21 31.03 25.29 -45.78
N THR A 22 31.73 26.38 -45.50
CA THR A 22 32.13 27.45 -46.45
C THR A 22 32.97 26.87 -47.61
N PRO A 23 32.96 27.52 -48.80
CA PRO A 23 34.23 28.09 -49.25
C PRO A 23 34.09 29.46 -49.93
N ALA A 24 35.12 30.27 -49.72
CA ALA A 24 35.37 31.54 -50.39
C ALA A 24 35.82 31.34 -51.85
N GLN A 25 35.42 32.24 -52.74
CA GLN A 25 36.23 32.64 -53.90
C GLN A 25 35.82 34.01 -54.46
N GLU A 26 36.80 34.64 -55.08
CA GLU A 26 37.04 36.07 -55.27
C GLU A 26 36.73 36.53 -56.73
N VAL A 27 36.83 37.85 -56.94
CA VAL A 27 37.10 38.60 -58.21
C VAL A 27 35.94 39.19 -59.04
N THR A 28 36.01 40.52 -59.16
CA THR A 28 35.37 41.54 -60.06
C THR A 28 35.70 41.35 -61.57
N PRO A 29 35.26 42.15 -62.58
CA PRO A 29 34.66 43.50 -62.60
C PRO A 29 33.48 43.75 -63.61
N ALA A 30 33.01 45.00 -63.65
CA ALA A 30 31.92 45.61 -64.44
C ALA A 30 32.04 45.51 -65.99
N PRO A 31 30.97 45.82 -66.77
CA PRO A 31 30.74 47.22 -67.19
C PRO A 31 29.26 47.67 -67.34
N GLU A 32 29.01 48.97 -67.10
CA GLU A 32 27.86 49.76 -67.63
C GLU A 32 28.01 49.98 -69.16
N PRO A 33 27.10 50.67 -69.93
CA PRO A 33 25.82 51.32 -69.60
C PRO A 33 24.68 51.02 -70.60
N LYS A 34 23.42 51.39 -70.30
CA LYS A 34 22.50 52.00 -71.29
C LYS A 34 21.27 52.65 -70.64
N LYS A 35 20.89 53.77 -71.26
CA LYS A 35 20.15 54.91 -70.74
C LYS A 35 18.81 55.02 -71.49
N ALA A 36 17.69 55.03 -70.74
CA ALA A 36 16.38 55.68 -71.01
C ALA A 36 15.58 55.21 -72.27
N PRO A 37 14.23 55.37 -72.34
CA PRO A 37 13.48 56.54 -71.89
C PRO A 37 12.39 56.29 -70.84
N GLU A 38 12.32 57.26 -69.93
CA GLU A 38 11.18 57.60 -69.09
C GLU A 38 9.93 57.82 -69.94
N THR A 39 8.89 57.02 -69.71
CA THR A 39 7.52 57.46 -70.00
C THR A 39 7.04 58.15 -68.74
N LYS A 40 6.93 59.48 -68.81
CA LYS A 40 6.20 60.30 -67.83
C LYS A 40 4.72 59.93 -67.89
N GLU A 41 4.31 58.94 -67.11
CA GLU A 41 2.95 58.89 -66.62
C GLU A 41 2.96 59.49 -65.22
N THR A 42 2.17 60.55 -65.07
CA THR A 42 1.79 61.14 -63.79
C THR A 42 1.57 60.05 -62.74
N PRO A 43 1.92 60.27 -61.46
CA PRO A 43 1.31 59.51 -60.39
C PRO A 43 -0.17 59.90 -60.40
N ALA A 44 -0.95 59.28 -61.30
CA ALA A 44 -2.33 59.01 -60.97
C ALA A 44 -2.20 58.34 -59.61
N GLU A 45 -2.61 59.03 -58.54
CA GLU A 45 -2.96 58.35 -57.32
C GLU A 45 -3.76 57.15 -57.79
N ILE A 46 -3.17 55.96 -57.71
CA ILE A 46 -3.88 54.71 -57.94
C ILE A 46 -4.79 54.64 -56.72
N MET A 47 -5.87 55.40 -56.80
CA MET A 47 -6.79 55.66 -55.73
C MET A 47 -7.53 54.35 -55.59
N ILE A 48 -7.06 53.55 -54.63
CA ILE A 48 -7.62 52.24 -54.37
C ILE A 48 -9.11 52.45 -54.13
N PRO A 49 -10.00 51.84 -54.94
CA PRO A 49 -11.42 51.97 -54.74
C PRO A 49 -11.76 51.60 -53.29
N LYS A 50 -12.55 52.44 -52.62
CA LYS A 50 -12.89 52.27 -51.20
C LYS A 50 -13.36 50.84 -50.88
N THR A 51 -14.08 50.21 -51.82
CA THR A 51 -14.52 48.81 -51.76
C THR A 51 -13.37 47.81 -51.57
N ARG A 52 -12.23 48.00 -52.24
CA ARG A 52 -11.05 47.12 -52.13
C ARG A 52 -10.32 47.31 -50.81
N PHE A 53 -10.28 48.55 -50.31
CA PHE A 53 -9.70 48.86 -49.00
C PHE A 53 -10.51 48.22 -47.87
N ASP A 54 -11.84 48.33 -47.93
CA ASP A 54 -12.74 47.75 -46.93
C ASP A 54 -12.65 46.20 -46.91
N GLU A 55 -12.52 45.55 -48.09
CA GLU A 55 -12.27 44.10 -48.17
C GLU A 55 -10.95 43.68 -47.51
N VAL A 56 -9.86 44.40 -47.78
CA VAL A 56 -8.54 44.06 -47.23
C VAL A 56 -8.52 44.29 -45.72
N ASN A 57 -9.13 45.37 -45.23
CA ASN A 57 -9.23 45.64 -43.81
C ASN A 57 -10.13 44.60 -43.10
N GLY A 58 -11.20 44.16 -43.76
CA GLY A 58 -12.03 43.05 -43.30
C GLY A 58 -11.22 41.76 -43.17
N LYS A 59 -10.50 41.36 -44.22
CA LYS A 59 -9.63 40.18 -44.20
C LYS A 59 -8.52 40.28 -43.15
N TYR A 60 -7.92 41.46 -42.99
CA TYR A 60 -6.88 41.69 -41.99
C TYR A 60 -7.42 41.48 -40.57
N LYS A 61 -8.60 42.03 -40.27
CA LYS A 61 -9.27 41.83 -38.97
C LYS A 61 -9.66 40.38 -38.73
N GLU A 62 -10.18 39.68 -39.74
CA GLU A 62 -10.50 38.25 -39.65
C GLU A 62 -9.25 37.40 -39.41
N LEU A 63 -8.15 37.71 -40.11
CA LEU A 63 -6.90 36.97 -40.01
C LEU A 63 -6.22 37.24 -38.65
N GLN A 64 -6.28 38.48 -38.17
CA GLN A 64 -5.84 38.84 -36.83
C GLN A 64 -6.67 38.14 -35.75
N SER A 65 -8.00 38.11 -35.89
CA SER A 65 -8.87 37.37 -34.97
C SER A 65 -8.55 35.87 -34.95
N LYS A 66 -8.30 35.26 -36.11
CA LYS A 66 -7.89 33.84 -36.19
C LYS A 66 -6.52 33.59 -35.58
N LEU A 67 -5.58 34.52 -35.73
CA LEU A 67 -4.25 34.43 -35.14
C LEU A 67 -4.35 34.49 -33.61
N ASP A 68 -5.15 35.43 -33.09
CA ASP A 68 -5.38 35.59 -31.66
C ASP A 68 -6.08 34.36 -31.07
N GLU A 69 -7.06 33.79 -31.79
CA GLU A 69 -7.74 32.56 -31.41
C GLU A 69 -6.79 31.34 -31.41
N LEU A 70 -5.94 31.19 -32.44
CA LEU A 70 -4.94 30.12 -32.50
C LEU A 70 -3.90 30.23 -31.38
N LEU A 71 -3.45 31.44 -31.06
CA LEU A 71 -2.51 31.69 -29.97
C LEU A 71 -3.14 31.38 -28.61
N ALA A 72 -4.40 31.77 -28.41
CA ALA A 72 -5.14 31.44 -27.19
C ALA A 72 -5.32 29.92 -27.03
N GLU A 73 -5.72 29.22 -28.10
CA GLU A 73 -5.91 27.77 -28.07
C GLU A 73 -4.59 27.02 -27.85
N LYS A 74 -3.49 27.47 -28.46
CA LYS A 74 -2.15 26.93 -28.20
C LYS A 74 -1.74 27.08 -26.74
N ASN A 75 -1.92 28.27 -26.17
CA ASN A 75 -1.59 28.54 -24.77
C ASN A 75 -2.44 27.69 -23.82
N ASP A 76 -3.72 27.50 -24.10
CA ASP A 76 -4.60 26.65 -23.29
C ASP A 76 -4.24 25.16 -23.41
N GLN A 77 -3.85 24.68 -24.60
CA GLN A 77 -3.34 23.32 -24.77
C GLN A 77 -2.01 23.12 -24.02
N ASP A 78 -1.09 24.07 -24.13
CA ASP A 78 0.20 24.00 -23.44
C ASP A 78 0.02 24.04 -21.91
N ARG A 79 -0.95 24.81 -21.40
CA ARG A 79 -1.31 24.79 -19.98
C ARG A 79 -1.90 23.44 -19.57
N LYS A 80 -2.88 22.91 -20.32
CA LYS A 80 -3.51 21.61 -20.03
C LYS A 80 -2.51 20.46 -20.06
N THR A 81 -1.60 20.44 -21.02
CA THR A 81 -0.57 19.38 -21.12
C THR A 81 0.41 19.46 -19.96
N LYS A 82 0.87 20.65 -19.57
CA LYS A 82 1.70 20.85 -18.37
C LYS A 82 0.99 20.43 -17.08
N GLU A 83 -0.28 20.78 -16.92
CA GLU A 83 -1.08 20.34 -15.75
C GLU A 83 -1.24 18.82 -15.71
N GLN A 84 -1.45 18.16 -16.85
CA GLN A 84 -1.55 16.70 -16.92
C GLN A 84 -0.21 16.02 -16.61
N GLN A 85 0.90 16.56 -17.13
CA GLN A 85 2.26 16.09 -16.81
C GLN A 85 2.55 16.24 -15.31
N GLY A 86 2.25 17.40 -14.72
CA GLY A 86 2.44 17.64 -13.29
C GLY A 86 1.62 16.68 -12.42
N LYS A 87 0.34 16.46 -12.76
CA LYS A 87 -0.51 15.48 -12.08
C LYS A 87 0.04 14.05 -12.19
N PHE A 88 0.59 13.70 -13.35
CA PHE A 88 1.17 12.38 -13.57
C PHE A 88 2.45 12.20 -12.75
N GLU A 89 3.34 13.18 -12.73
CA GLU A 89 4.54 13.16 -11.90
C GLU A 89 4.22 13.06 -10.41
N GLU A 90 3.23 13.83 -9.94
CA GLU A 90 2.77 13.78 -8.55
C GLU A 90 2.23 12.40 -8.19
N LEU A 91 1.41 11.81 -9.06
CA LEU A 91 0.83 10.49 -8.86
C LEU A 91 1.91 9.39 -8.86
N TYR A 92 2.94 9.52 -9.71
CA TYR A 92 4.09 8.63 -9.71
C TYR A 92 4.91 8.73 -8.43
N LYS A 93 5.22 9.96 -7.99
CA LYS A 93 5.96 10.21 -6.74
C LYS A 93 5.19 9.65 -5.54
N SER A 94 3.89 9.96 -5.44
CA SER A 94 3.01 9.44 -4.38
C SER A 94 2.97 7.91 -4.38
N THR A 95 2.78 7.28 -5.55
CA THR A 95 2.69 5.81 -5.63
C THR A 95 4.02 5.15 -5.30
N ALA A 96 5.15 5.73 -5.71
CA ALA A 96 6.48 5.25 -5.37
C ALA A 96 6.74 5.36 -3.85
N ASP A 97 6.38 6.49 -3.25
CA ASP A 97 6.49 6.70 -1.80
C ASP A 97 5.61 5.73 -1.02
N ASP A 98 4.38 5.48 -1.46
CA ASP A 98 3.48 4.54 -0.79
C ASP A 98 3.98 3.10 -0.93
N LEU A 99 4.53 2.72 -2.09
CA LEU A 99 5.10 1.40 -2.31
C LEU A 99 6.34 1.17 -1.43
N THR A 100 7.19 2.19 -1.27
CA THR A 100 8.36 2.09 -0.37
C THR A 100 7.93 1.99 1.09
N LYS A 101 6.99 2.81 1.55
CA LYS A 101 6.41 2.73 2.90
C LYS A 101 5.79 1.37 3.18
N HIS A 102 4.97 0.85 2.26
CA HIS A 102 4.35 -0.47 2.42
C HIS A 102 5.39 -1.58 2.46
N LYS A 103 6.42 -1.51 1.62
CA LYS A 103 7.52 -2.50 1.62
C LYS A 103 8.28 -2.50 2.94
N GLU A 104 8.55 -1.32 3.50
CA GLU A 104 9.20 -1.19 4.80
C GLU A 104 8.31 -1.69 5.95
N GLN A 105 7.02 -1.36 5.90
CA GLN A 105 6.04 -1.84 6.88
C GLN A 105 5.88 -3.36 6.86
N VAL A 106 5.83 -3.97 5.67
CA VAL A 106 5.76 -5.43 5.51
C VAL A 106 7.03 -6.08 6.04
N LYS A 107 8.23 -5.56 5.73
CA LYS A 107 9.48 -6.07 6.30
C LYS A 107 9.50 -6.00 7.82
N THR A 108 9.11 -4.87 8.37
CA THR A 108 9.07 -4.66 9.83
C THR A 108 8.07 -5.60 10.50
N THR A 109 6.87 -5.72 9.93
CA THR A 109 5.81 -6.60 10.43
C THR A 109 6.23 -8.06 10.31
N SER A 110 6.81 -8.47 9.19
CA SER A 110 7.34 -9.83 8.98
C SER A 110 8.41 -10.17 10.01
N ASN A 111 9.37 -9.27 10.26
CA ASN A 111 10.39 -9.49 11.28
C ASN A 111 9.77 -9.63 12.67
N ARG A 112 8.78 -8.80 13.00
CA ARG A 112 8.06 -8.87 14.27
C ARG A 112 7.27 -10.17 14.40
N VAL A 113 6.60 -10.62 13.35
CA VAL A 113 5.88 -11.89 13.33
C VAL A 113 6.84 -13.05 13.56
N GLN A 114 7.98 -13.10 12.86
CA GLN A 114 8.99 -14.13 13.07
C GLN A 114 9.55 -14.14 14.50
N GLN A 115 9.80 -12.97 15.09
CA GLN A 115 10.24 -12.85 16.48
C GLN A 115 9.17 -13.37 17.46
N LEU A 116 7.90 -13.03 17.22
CA LEU A 116 6.78 -13.51 18.03
C LEU A 116 6.58 -15.01 17.89
N GLU A 117 6.63 -15.55 16.67
CA GLU A 117 6.56 -16.99 16.42
C GLU A 117 7.71 -17.74 17.12
N ALA A 118 8.94 -17.22 17.06
CA ALA A 118 10.07 -17.79 17.76
C ALA A 118 9.89 -17.75 19.29
N LEU A 119 9.40 -16.64 19.84
CA LEU A 119 9.10 -16.51 21.27
C LEU A 119 7.99 -17.50 21.69
N ILE A 120 6.88 -17.56 20.94
CA ILE A 120 5.74 -18.44 21.21
C ILE A 120 6.19 -19.90 21.16
N ASN A 121 6.96 -20.29 20.15
CA ASN A 121 7.51 -21.65 20.05
C ASN A 121 8.47 -21.95 21.21
N GLY A 122 9.32 -21.01 21.61
CA GLY A 122 10.20 -21.16 22.77
C GLY A 122 9.43 -21.32 24.08
N MET A 123 8.36 -20.53 24.27
CA MET A 123 7.47 -20.66 25.44
C MET A 123 6.72 -22.00 25.43
N LEU A 124 6.22 -22.43 24.27
CA LEU A 124 5.52 -23.69 24.11
C LEU A 124 6.45 -24.86 24.44
N GLU A 125 7.69 -24.86 23.93
CA GLU A 125 8.68 -25.90 24.22
C GLU A 125 9.06 -25.93 25.70
N ALA A 126 9.26 -24.76 26.33
CA ALA A 126 9.54 -24.65 27.76
C ALA A 126 8.39 -25.24 28.61
N LYS A 127 7.14 -24.93 28.24
CA LYS A 127 5.97 -25.47 28.91
C LYS A 127 5.79 -26.97 28.66
N LEU A 128 6.03 -27.47 27.45
CA LEU A 128 5.98 -28.90 27.14
C LEU A 128 7.01 -29.71 27.96
N LYS A 129 8.22 -29.14 28.20
CA LYS A 129 9.22 -29.75 29.08
C LYS A 129 8.79 -29.79 30.55
N ALA A 130 8.00 -28.80 31.00
CA ALA A 130 7.48 -28.76 32.36
C ALA A 130 6.31 -29.73 32.58
N VAL A 131 5.60 -30.12 31.51
CA VAL A 131 4.52 -31.12 31.58
C VAL A 131 5.11 -32.52 31.75
N PRO A 132 4.62 -33.33 32.71
CA PRO A 132 5.05 -34.72 32.84
C PRO A 132 4.74 -35.53 31.57
N LYS A 133 5.66 -36.44 31.18
CA LYS A 133 5.57 -37.22 29.93
C LYS A 133 4.26 -37.99 29.76
N GLU A 134 3.64 -38.42 30.87
CA GLU A 134 2.37 -39.14 30.90
C GLU A 134 1.21 -38.33 30.28
N PHE A 135 1.29 -37.00 30.32
CA PHE A 135 0.25 -36.12 29.78
C PHE A 135 0.60 -35.54 28.41
N HIS A 136 1.73 -35.91 27.80
CA HIS A 136 2.14 -35.39 26.48
C HIS A 136 1.16 -35.83 25.37
N ASP A 137 0.59 -37.03 25.49
CA ASP A 137 -0.36 -37.59 24.52
C ASP A 137 -1.72 -36.88 24.52
N LEU A 138 -2.02 -36.15 25.61
CA LEU A 138 -3.28 -35.41 25.76
C LEU A 138 -3.23 -34.01 25.12
N ILE A 139 -2.05 -33.61 24.62
CA ILE A 139 -1.83 -32.29 24.02
C ILE A 139 -2.14 -32.36 22.52
N PRO A 140 -3.13 -31.61 22.02
CA PRO A 140 -3.49 -31.66 20.61
C PRO A 140 -2.35 -31.15 19.70
N GLY A 141 -1.81 -32.04 18.86
CA GLY A 141 -0.71 -31.76 17.94
C GLY A 141 -1.09 -31.00 16.67
N SER A 142 -2.38 -30.90 16.35
CA SER A 142 -2.91 -30.26 15.12
C SER A 142 -3.24 -28.78 15.28
N MET A 143 -3.10 -28.21 16.48
CA MET A 143 -3.40 -26.80 16.76
C MET A 143 -2.24 -25.87 16.44
N ALA A 144 -2.56 -24.62 16.09
CA ALA A 144 -1.59 -23.54 15.99
C ALA A 144 -0.86 -23.33 17.33
N PRO A 145 0.41 -22.88 17.33
CA PRO A 145 1.21 -22.73 18.55
C PRO A 145 0.54 -21.86 19.63
N GLU A 146 -0.12 -20.76 19.22
CA GLU A 146 -0.86 -19.87 20.12
C GLU A 146 -2.02 -20.58 20.82
N ALA A 147 -2.88 -21.25 20.03
CA ALA A 147 -4.02 -22.00 20.54
C ALA A 147 -3.57 -23.15 21.45
N ARG A 148 -2.43 -23.78 21.13
CA ARG A 148 -1.85 -24.83 21.97
C ARG A 148 -1.36 -24.28 23.31
N LEU A 149 -0.75 -23.10 23.31
CA LEU A 149 -0.29 -22.43 24.52
C LEU A 149 -1.47 -21.99 25.40
N GLU A 150 -2.55 -21.48 24.78
CA GLU A 150 -3.79 -21.18 25.49
C GLU A 150 -4.42 -22.43 26.10
N TRP A 151 -4.56 -23.52 25.35
CA TRP A 151 -5.05 -24.79 25.87
C TRP A 151 -4.20 -25.27 27.06
N LEU A 152 -2.88 -25.14 26.95
CA LEU A 152 -1.96 -25.60 27.98
C LEU A 152 -2.06 -24.77 29.25
N THR A 153 -2.20 -23.45 29.14
CA THR A 153 -2.43 -22.57 30.30
C THR A 153 -3.80 -22.83 30.95
N GLN A 154 -4.84 -23.09 30.15
CA GLN A 154 -6.14 -23.49 30.67
C GLN A 154 -6.09 -24.85 31.39
N ALA A 155 -5.42 -25.86 30.82
CA ALA A 155 -5.24 -27.17 31.43
C ALA A 155 -4.42 -27.09 32.73
N GLU A 156 -3.36 -26.29 32.74
CA GLU A 156 -2.55 -26.02 33.93
C GLU A 156 -3.37 -25.31 35.03
N SER A 157 -4.15 -24.29 34.67
CA SER A 157 -5.02 -23.56 35.61
C SER A 157 -6.10 -24.45 36.23
N LYS A 158 -6.62 -25.42 35.46
CA LYS A 158 -7.57 -26.44 35.93
C LYS A 158 -6.91 -27.53 36.78
N GLY A 159 -5.59 -27.49 36.93
CA GLY A 159 -4.83 -28.44 37.75
C GLY A 159 -4.58 -29.78 37.07
N PHE A 160 -4.74 -29.87 35.75
CA PHE A 160 -4.63 -31.12 34.99
C PHE A 160 -3.24 -31.78 35.10
N PHE A 161 -2.19 -30.97 35.26
CA PHE A 161 -0.80 -31.43 35.42
C PHE A 161 -0.33 -31.50 36.89
N LYS A 162 -1.22 -31.25 37.86
CA LYS A 162 -0.88 -31.45 39.27
C LYS A 162 -0.98 -32.93 39.59
N SER A 163 0.17 -33.58 39.72
CA SER A 163 0.29 -34.97 40.12
C SER A 163 -0.51 -35.23 41.38
N THR A 164 -1.72 -35.78 41.23
CA THR A 164 -2.58 -36.18 42.33
C THR A 164 -2.11 -37.55 42.83
N LYS A 165 -0.80 -37.70 43.08
CA LYS A 165 -0.33 -38.76 43.96
C LYS A 165 -0.78 -38.37 45.36
N ARG A 166 -2.08 -38.57 45.64
CA ARG A 166 -2.48 -38.86 47.00
C ARG A 166 -1.73 -40.14 47.33
N GLU A 167 -0.74 -40.04 48.20
CA GLU A 167 -0.34 -41.19 48.98
C GLU A 167 -1.55 -41.58 49.83
N GLU A 168 -2.54 -42.20 49.21
CA GLU A 168 -3.45 -43.03 49.96
C GLU A 168 -2.59 -44.17 50.48
N PRO A 169 -2.42 -44.31 51.81
CA PRO A 169 -1.70 -45.44 52.35
C PRO A 169 -2.44 -46.69 51.86
N VAL A 170 -1.77 -47.45 50.99
CA VAL A 170 -2.28 -48.69 50.45
C VAL A 170 -2.47 -49.63 51.65
N GLY A 171 -3.72 -49.76 52.13
CA GLY A 171 -4.05 -50.50 53.35
C GLY A 171 -4.76 -49.72 54.46
N ALA A 172 -5.17 -48.45 54.27
CA ALA A 172 -6.13 -47.84 55.20
C ALA A 172 -7.43 -48.68 55.22
N ALA A 173 -7.88 -49.04 56.42
CA ALA A 173 -9.01 -49.91 56.64
C ALA A 173 -10.25 -49.40 55.87
N THR A 174 -10.81 -50.24 55.00
CA THR A 174 -12.14 -50.09 54.39
C THR A 174 -13.30 -50.17 55.40
N ASN A 175 -12.97 -50.16 56.69
CA ASN A 175 -13.95 -50.09 57.77
C ASN A 175 -14.28 -48.60 57.98
N PRO A 176 -15.57 -48.18 57.97
CA PRO A 176 -15.91 -46.83 58.41
C PRO A 176 -15.22 -46.57 59.75
N GLY A 177 -14.38 -45.53 59.78
CA GLY A 177 -13.58 -45.18 60.94
C GLY A 177 -14.43 -45.23 62.19
N GLN A 178 -13.86 -45.81 63.26
CA GLN A 178 -14.46 -45.98 64.58
C GLN A 178 -15.55 -44.95 64.82
N ALA A 179 -16.81 -45.42 64.92
CA ALA A 179 -17.91 -44.60 65.38
C ALA A 179 -17.41 -43.82 66.59
N GLN A 180 -17.37 -42.48 66.49
CA GLN A 180 -16.95 -41.65 67.60
C GLN A 180 -17.90 -41.98 68.75
N THR A 181 -17.42 -42.78 69.70
CA THR A 181 -18.14 -43.05 70.94
C THR A 181 -18.15 -41.73 71.68
N THR A 182 -19.19 -40.95 71.46
CA THR A 182 -19.39 -39.69 72.16
C THR A 182 -19.58 -40.06 73.62
N ASP A 183 -18.66 -39.61 74.48
CA ASP A 183 -18.68 -39.91 75.90
C ASP A 183 -19.96 -39.33 76.53
N LEU A 184 -20.94 -40.20 76.77
CA LEU A 184 -22.29 -39.85 77.24
C LEU A 184 -22.27 -39.12 78.59
N ASN A 185 -21.17 -39.25 79.36
CA ASN A 185 -21.00 -38.60 80.66
C ASN A 185 -20.67 -37.11 80.56
N LYS A 186 -20.28 -36.63 79.37
CA LYS A 186 -19.93 -35.22 79.12
C LYS A 186 -21.05 -34.44 78.43
N LEU A 187 -22.18 -35.09 78.15
CA LEU A 187 -23.33 -34.47 77.51
C LEU A 187 -24.29 -33.92 78.56
N THR A 188 -24.82 -32.74 78.29
CA THR A 188 -25.92 -32.19 79.08
C THR A 188 -27.19 -33.04 78.87
N PRO A 189 -28.12 -33.09 79.84
CA PRO A 189 -29.35 -33.88 79.71
C PRO A 189 -30.16 -33.58 78.43
N ALA A 190 -30.14 -32.33 77.96
CA ALA A 190 -30.77 -31.91 76.70
C ALA A 190 -30.09 -32.50 75.45
N GLN A 191 -28.76 -32.61 75.47
CA GLN A 191 -27.99 -33.23 74.38
C GLN A 191 -28.18 -34.75 74.34
N LEU A 192 -28.31 -35.39 75.51
CA LEU A 192 -28.57 -36.83 75.62
C LEU A 192 -29.94 -37.18 75.01
N LEU A 193 -30.99 -36.39 75.31
CA LEU A 193 -32.31 -36.56 74.69
C LEU A 193 -32.27 -36.40 73.17
N ARG A 194 -31.53 -35.41 72.66
CA ARG A 194 -31.39 -35.20 71.22
C ARG A 194 -30.64 -36.34 70.52
N ALA A 195 -29.60 -36.90 71.16
CA ALA A 195 -28.88 -38.05 70.63
C ALA A 195 -29.75 -39.31 70.63
N ALA A 196 -30.59 -39.51 71.64
CA ALA A 196 -31.46 -40.68 71.76
C ALA A 196 -32.65 -40.68 70.78
N TYR A 197 -33.18 -39.51 70.43
CA TYR A 197 -34.37 -39.37 69.58
C TYR A 197 -34.08 -38.78 68.19
N GLY A 198 -32.83 -38.45 67.87
CA GLY A 198 -32.42 -37.71 66.67
C GLY A 198 -32.06 -38.56 65.44
N SER A 199 -32.35 -39.85 65.44
CA SER A 199 -32.14 -40.71 64.26
C SER A 199 -33.45 -40.89 63.48
N LYS A 200 -33.67 -40.01 62.51
CA LYS A 200 -34.41 -40.28 61.27
C LYS A 200 -33.65 -39.66 60.11
#